data_AF-A0A7C5LTK0-F1
#
_entry.id   AF-A0A7C5LTK0-F1
#
_cell.length_a   1.000
_cell.length_b   1.000
_cell.length_c   1.000
_cell.angle_alpha   90.00
_cell.angle_beta   90.00
_cell.angle_gamma   90.00
#
_symmetry.space_group_name_H-M   'P 1'
#
loop_
_entity.id
_entity.type
_entity.pdbx_description
1 polymer ?
#
loop_
_entity_poly.entity_id
_entity_poly.type
_entity_poly.pdbx_seq_one_letter_code
_entity_poly.pdbx_strand_id
1 'polypeptide(L)'
;MRDLRSFEDRPLRISGYASLFDRPDLSGDIVRKGAFAASLLSKPDVCLPMLFGHETHDPIGVWTSVFEDKTGLFVSGDIIAGDSRVMRIIRLVQSGALSGLSIGYRTVRARKTTSGRELLELDLWEVSIVAFPMLRDARITQIDDHPLEISRRSYV
;
A
#
# COMPACT_ATOMS: atom_id res chain seq x y z
N MET A 1 -13.40 -35.43 -14.97
CA MET A 1 -12.40 -34.60 -15.66
C MET A 1 -12.53 -33.21 -15.06
N ARG A 2 -11.59 -32.79 -14.18
CA ARG A 2 -11.70 -31.48 -13.51
C ARG A 2 -11.58 -30.40 -14.57
N ASP A 3 -12.55 -29.51 -14.58
CA ASP A 3 -12.63 -28.38 -15.46
C ASP A 3 -11.45 -27.44 -15.16
N LEU A 4 -10.43 -27.46 -16.04
CA LEU A 4 -9.27 -26.56 -16.03
C LEU A 4 -9.70 -25.18 -16.54
N ARG A 5 -10.70 -24.57 -15.91
CA ARG A 5 -11.01 -23.17 -16.17
C ARG A 5 -9.88 -22.36 -15.56
N SER A 6 -9.07 -21.79 -16.45
CA SER A 6 -8.15 -20.67 -16.26
C SER A 6 -8.33 -19.96 -14.91
N PHE A 7 -7.26 -19.93 -14.10
CA PHE A 7 -7.05 -18.81 -13.19
C PHE A 7 -7.00 -17.55 -14.07
N GLU A 8 -8.15 -16.95 -14.32
CA GLU A 8 -8.24 -15.66 -15.00
C GLU A 8 -7.35 -14.66 -14.24
N ASP A 9 -6.70 -13.77 -15.00
CA ASP A 9 -5.89 -12.64 -14.54
C ASP A 9 -6.70 -11.69 -13.65
N ARG A 10 -7.06 -12.14 -12.45
CA ARG A 10 -7.85 -11.39 -11.50
C ARG A 10 -6.91 -10.60 -10.60
N PRO A 11 -7.20 -9.31 -10.37
CA PRO A 11 -6.41 -8.53 -9.44
C PRO A 11 -6.50 -9.12 -8.03
N LEU A 12 -5.39 -9.08 -7.28
CA LEU A 12 -5.38 -9.41 -5.87
C LEU A 12 -5.59 -8.13 -5.06
N ARG A 13 -6.70 -8.05 -4.32
CA ARG A 13 -6.94 -6.92 -3.44
C ARG A 13 -6.22 -7.11 -2.10
N ILE A 14 -5.50 -6.08 -1.67
CA ILE A 14 -4.78 -6.05 -0.41
C ILE A 14 -5.02 -4.74 0.33
N SER A 15 -4.93 -4.80 1.66
CA SER A 15 -5.02 -3.59 2.49
C SER A 15 -4.15 -3.68 3.75
N GLY A 16 -3.83 -2.51 4.30
CA GLY A 16 -3.07 -2.40 5.55
C GLY A 16 -2.67 -0.97 5.86
N TYR A 17 -1.97 -0.80 6.99
CA TYR A 17 -1.39 0.49 7.36
C TYR A 17 0.04 0.57 6.81
N ALA A 18 0.27 1.49 5.88
CA ALA A 18 1.60 1.74 5.30
C ALA A 18 2.50 2.58 6.23
N SER A 19 1.90 3.31 7.16
CA SER A 19 2.58 4.01 8.24
C SER A 19 1.67 4.03 9.46
N LEU A 20 2.22 3.85 10.66
CA LEU A 20 1.49 4.01 11.92
C LEU A 20 2.02 5.25 12.63
N PHE A 21 1.10 6.06 13.14
CA PHE A 21 1.49 7.28 13.85
C PHE A 21 2.14 6.97 15.19
N ASP A 22 3.03 7.87 15.59
CA ASP A 22 3.67 7.88 16.92
C ASP A 22 4.49 6.61 17.22
N ARG A 23 4.91 5.89 16.17
CA ARG A 23 5.84 4.76 16.25
C ARG A 23 7.16 5.10 15.55
N PRO A 24 8.30 4.83 16.18
CA PRO A 24 9.59 4.99 15.53
C PRO A 24 9.82 3.89 14.48
N ASP A 25 10.31 4.29 13.32
CA ASP A 25 10.83 3.36 12.32
C ASP A 25 12.29 2.94 12.65
N LEU A 26 12.89 2.11 11.79
CA LEU A 26 14.27 1.64 11.97
C LEU A 26 15.34 2.74 11.93
N SER A 27 15.02 3.92 11.40
CA SER A 27 15.89 5.10 11.41
C SER A 27 15.61 6.02 12.61
N GLY A 28 14.60 5.70 13.42
CA GLY A 28 14.15 6.50 14.57
C GLY A 28 13.22 7.65 14.19
N ASP A 29 12.76 7.71 12.93
CA ASP A 29 11.78 8.68 12.50
C ASP A 29 10.37 8.27 12.96
N ILE A 30 9.58 9.27 13.37
CA ILE A 30 8.22 9.11 13.88
C ILE A 30 7.29 9.97 13.03
N VAL A 31 6.36 9.33 12.33
CA VAL A 31 5.30 10.06 11.62
C VAL A 31 4.23 10.52 12.63
N ARG A 32 3.93 11.81 12.64
CA ARG A 32 2.87 12.38 13.49
C ARG A 32 1.55 12.40 12.74
N LYS A 33 0.45 12.26 13.49
CA LYS A 33 -0.90 12.37 12.93
C LYS A 33 -1.09 13.68 12.16
N GLY A 34 -1.68 13.61 10.97
CA GLY A 34 -1.90 14.75 10.10
C GLY A 34 -0.72 15.05 9.16
N ALA A 35 0.38 14.30 9.24
CA ALA A 35 1.54 14.51 8.40
C ALA A 35 1.25 14.34 6.90
N PHE A 36 0.27 13.50 6.53
CA PHE A 36 -0.11 13.29 5.12
C PHE A 36 -1.29 14.14 4.67
N ALA A 37 -2.03 14.78 5.58
CA ALA A 37 -3.28 15.47 5.28
C ALA A 37 -3.17 16.45 4.09
N ALA A 38 -2.16 17.32 4.08
CA ALA A 38 -1.95 18.28 2.98
C ALA A 38 -1.62 17.58 1.64
N SER A 39 -0.85 16.51 1.69
CA SER A 39 -0.51 15.73 0.49
C SER A 39 -1.71 14.99 -0.08
N LEU A 40 -2.56 14.42 0.77
CA LEU A 40 -3.76 13.69 0.33
C LEU A 40 -4.82 14.65 -0.23
N LEU A 41 -5.00 15.81 0.40
CA LEU A 41 -5.92 16.84 -0.09
C LEU A 41 -5.51 17.44 -1.43
N SER A 42 -4.23 17.50 -1.73
CA SER A 42 -3.73 18.00 -3.03
C SER A 42 -3.80 16.96 -4.15
N LYS A 43 -4.14 15.70 -3.83
CA LYS A 43 -4.22 14.56 -4.77
C LYS A 43 -5.56 13.80 -4.64
N PRO A 44 -6.73 14.48 -4.69
CA PRO A 44 -8.01 13.88 -4.31
C PRO A 44 -8.48 12.74 -5.23
N ASP A 45 -8.10 12.78 -6.51
CA ASP A 45 -8.56 11.84 -7.53
C ASP A 45 -7.45 10.89 -8.04
N VAL A 46 -6.29 10.89 -7.40
CA VAL A 46 -5.14 10.12 -7.88
C VAL A 46 -5.07 8.78 -7.15
N CYS A 47 -5.46 7.74 -7.87
CA CYS A 47 -4.94 6.38 -7.74
C CYS A 47 -3.41 6.40 -7.58
N LEU A 48 -2.90 6.20 -6.36
CA LEU A 48 -1.47 6.14 -6.08
C LEU A 48 -0.90 4.85 -6.69
N PRO A 49 0.24 4.90 -7.41
CA PRO A 49 0.83 3.69 -7.97
C PRO A 49 1.22 2.72 -6.86
N MET A 50 0.85 1.45 -7.01
CA MET A 50 1.34 0.38 -6.15
C MET A 50 2.64 -0.14 -6.73
N LEU A 51 3.73 0.08 -6.01
CA LEU A 51 5.06 -0.33 -6.43
C LEU A 51 5.51 -1.60 -5.70
N PHE A 52 6.56 -2.23 -6.20
CA PHE A 52 7.29 -3.28 -5.50
C PHE A 52 8.74 -2.84 -5.32
N GLY A 53 9.23 -2.80 -4.07
CA GLY A 53 10.61 -2.44 -3.78
C GLY A 53 11.00 -1.01 -4.16
N HIS A 54 10.06 -0.06 -4.13
CA HIS A 54 10.27 1.34 -4.54
C HIS A 54 10.63 1.53 -6.03
N GLU A 55 10.37 0.52 -6.87
CA GLU A 55 10.66 0.62 -8.29
C GLU A 55 9.61 1.45 -9.03
N THR A 56 9.97 2.65 -9.46
CA THR A 56 9.03 3.65 -10.01
C THR A 56 8.72 3.46 -11.49
N HIS A 57 9.60 2.79 -12.25
CA HIS A 57 9.39 2.54 -13.67
C HIS A 57 8.50 1.33 -13.96
N ASP A 58 8.16 0.55 -12.93
CA ASP A 58 7.42 -0.70 -13.08
C ASP A 58 6.36 -0.91 -11.98
N PRO A 59 5.28 -0.08 -11.97
CA PRO A 59 4.16 -0.25 -11.06
C PRO A 59 3.47 -1.61 -11.26
N ILE A 60 3.11 -2.26 -10.17
CA ILE A 60 2.47 -3.58 -10.16
C ILE A 60 0.96 -3.52 -9.92
N GLY A 61 0.41 -2.32 -9.71
CA GLY A 61 -0.99 -2.14 -9.39
C GLY A 61 -1.32 -0.72 -8.98
N VAL A 62 -2.42 -0.59 -8.24
CA VAL A 62 -2.98 0.71 -7.87
C VAL A 62 -3.56 0.70 -6.45
N TRP A 63 -3.23 1.72 -5.67
CA TRP A 63 -3.92 2.03 -4.42
C TRP A 63 -5.17 2.86 -4.71
N THR A 64 -6.34 2.25 -4.48
CA THR A 64 -7.66 2.84 -4.77
C THR A 64 -8.26 3.61 -3.59
N SER A 65 -7.78 3.36 -2.37
CA SER A 65 -8.17 4.09 -1.17
C SER A 65 -6.94 4.36 -0.32
N VAL A 66 -6.68 5.63 -0.03
CA VAL A 66 -5.56 6.08 0.80
C VAL A 66 -6.07 7.19 1.71
N PHE A 67 -6.01 6.98 3.02
CA PHE A 67 -6.47 7.97 3.99
C PHE A 67 -5.72 7.88 5.32
N GLU A 68 -5.75 8.98 6.07
CA GLU A 68 -5.31 8.98 7.47
C GLU A 68 -6.51 8.72 8.39
N ASP A 69 -6.29 7.92 9.43
CA ASP A 69 -7.22 7.79 10.55
C ASP A 69 -6.53 8.04 11.90
N LYS A 70 -7.06 7.50 13.00
CA LYS A 70 -6.44 7.63 14.33
C LYS A 70 -5.19 6.75 14.50
N THR A 71 -5.02 5.73 13.66
CA THR A 71 -3.95 4.72 13.72
C THR A 71 -2.78 5.13 12.85
N GLY A 72 -3.02 5.57 11.62
CA GLY A 72 -1.96 5.78 10.64
C GLY A 72 -2.47 6.11 9.24
N LEU A 73 -1.60 5.89 8.25
CA LEU A 73 -1.93 5.95 6.83
C LEU A 73 -2.41 4.57 6.37
N PHE A 74 -3.71 4.44 6.17
CA PHE A 74 -4.32 3.24 5.61
C PHE A 74 -4.26 3.26 4.08
N VAL A 75 -4.00 2.11 3.48
CA VAL A 75 -4.05 1.89 2.02
C VAL A 75 -4.85 0.64 1.69
N SER A 76 -5.60 0.68 0.59
CA SER A 76 -6.28 -0.48 0.00
C SER A 76 -6.29 -0.37 -1.52
N GLY A 77 -6.01 -1.46 -2.21
CA GLY A 77 -5.80 -1.46 -3.65
C GLY A 77 -5.59 -2.84 -4.23
N ASP A 78 -5.34 -2.85 -5.54
CA ASP A 78 -5.31 -4.04 -6.36
C ASP A 78 -3.91 -4.23 -6.97
N ILE A 79 -3.30 -5.40 -6.75
CA ILE A 79 -2.19 -5.87 -7.58
C ILE A 79 -2.79 -6.34 -8.89
N ILE A 80 -2.41 -5.75 -10.02
CA ILE A 80 -2.98 -6.06 -11.33
C ILE A 80 -2.26 -7.30 -11.87
N ALA A 81 -2.96 -8.44 -11.92
CA ALA A 81 -2.42 -9.65 -12.51
C ALA A 81 -2.00 -9.42 -13.97
N GLY A 82 -0.90 -10.06 -14.37
CA GLY A 82 -0.29 -9.82 -15.68
C GLY A 82 0.91 -10.73 -15.90
N ASP A 83 2.09 -10.14 -16.07
CA ASP A 83 3.29 -10.91 -16.38
C ASP A 83 3.73 -11.89 -15.26
N SER A 84 4.67 -12.77 -15.61
CA SER A 84 5.18 -13.79 -14.69
C SER A 84 5.82 -13.23 -13.41
N ARG A 85 6.34 -12.00 -13.44
CA ARG A 85 6.93 -11.33 -12.27
C ARG A 85 5.84 -10.90 -11.31
N VAL A 86 4.80 -10.20 -11.79
CA VAL A 86 3.68 -9.78 -10.93
C VAL A 86 2.95 -11.00 -10.36
N MET A 87 2.77 -12.04 -11.17
CA MET A 87 2.19 -13.31 -10.69
C MET A 87 3.02 -13.97 -9.59
N ARG A 88 4.36 -13.86 -9.64
CA ARG A 88 5.23 -14.32 -8.53
C ARG A 88 5.03 -13.48 -7.28
N ILE A 89 4.90 -12.16 -7.41
CA ILE A 89 4.65 -11.25 -6.28
C ILE A 89 3.31 -11.60 -5.61
N ILE A 90 2.24 -11.77 -6.38
CA ILE A 90 0.92 -12.20 -5.89
C ILE A 90 1.04 -13.46 -5.03
N ARG A 91 1.74 -14.50 -5.51
CA ARG A 91 1.94 -15.75 -4.75
C ARG A 91 2.73 -15.55 -3.45
N LEU A 92 3.73 -14.67 -3.47
CA LEU A 92 4.51 -14.34 -2.27
C LEU A 92 3.68 -13.56 -1.24
N VAL A 93 2.79 -12.69 -1.69
CA VAL A 93 1.85 -11.96 -0.84
C VAL A 93 0.83 -12.93 -0.23
N GLN A 94 0.19 -13.77 -1.05
CA GLN A 94 -0.78 -14.78 -0.59
C GLN A 94 -0.18 -15.78 0.40
N SER A 95 1.10 -16.14 0.24
CA SER A 95 1.80 -17.01 1.20
C SER A 95 2.29 -16.30 2.46
N GLY A 96 2.16 -14.97 2.55
CA GLY A 96 2.65 -14.16 3.66
C GLY A 96 4.16 -13.91 3.67
N ALA A 97 4.91 -14.50 2.73
CA ALA A 97 6.35 -14.29 2.59
C ALA A 97 6.71 -12.84 2.20
N LEU A 98 5.77 -12.12 1.58
CA LEU A 98 5.89 -10.71 1.23
C LEU A 98 4.68 -9.94 1.78
N SER A 99 4.86 -9.28 2.92
CA SER A 99 3.77 -8.62 3.64
C SER A 99 4.09 -7.20 4.10
N GLY A 100 5.29 -6.67 3.85
CA GLY A 100 5.67 -5.33 4.27
C GLY A 100 5.08 -4.25 3.37
N LEU A 101 4.75 -3.11 3.97
CA LEU A 101 4.39 -1.87 3.29
C LEU A 101 5.38 -0.78 3.67
N SER A 102 5.80 0.02 2.70
CA SER A 102 6.72 1.14 2.92
C SER A 102 6.26 2.35 2.13
N ILE A 103 6.45 3.54 2.70
CA ILE A 103 6.08 4.81 2.07
C ILE A 103 7.29 5.46 1.41
N GLY A 104 7.09 6.01 0.22
CA GLY A 104 8.01 6.95 -0.41
C GLY A 104 7.46 8.35 -0.30
N TYR A 105 8.28 9.28 0.19
CA TYR A 105 7.84 10.64 0.46
C TYR A 105 8.98 11.63 0.38
N ARG A 106 8.62 12.91 0.27
CA ARG A 106 9.50 14.05 0.55
C ARG A 106 9.09 14.71 1.86
N THR A 107 10.05 14.94 2.75
CA THR A 107 9.81 15.70 3.99
C THR A 107 9.53 17.16 3.66
N VAL A 108 8.38 17.67 4.06
CA VAL A 108 8.04 19.10 3.97
C VAL A 108 8.38 19.81 5.28
N ARG A 109 8.01 19.21 6.42
CA ARG A 109 8.29 19.75 7.74
C ARG A 109 8.56 18.64 8.75
N ALA A 110 9.63 18.81 9.52
CA ALA A 110 10.02 17.88 10.56
C ALA A 110 10.71 18.59 11.73
N ARG A 111 10.71 17.93 12.89
CA ARG A 111 11.44 18.36 14.09
C ARG A 111 12.47 17.29 14.45
N LYS A 112 13.73 17.68 14.67
CA LYS A 112 14.77 16.75 15.12
C LYS A 112 14.46 16.24 16.54
N THR A 113 14.77 14.98 16.80
CA THR A 113 14.74 14.36 18.13
C THR A 113 16.14 13.81 18.45
N THR A 114 16.31 13.22 19.63
CA THR A 114 17.57 12.56 20.01
C THR A 114 17.85 11.30 19.21
N SER A 115 16.81 10.65 18.67
CA SER A 115 16.92 9.34 18.01
C SER A 115 16.58 9.37 16.52
N GLY A 116 16.14 10.51 15.97
CA GLY A 116 15.70 10.65 14.59
C GLY A 116 14.97 11.97 14.38
N ARG A 117 13.79 11.92 13.74
CA ARG A 117 12.94 13.09 13.49
C ARG A 117 11.47 12.77 13.77
N GLU A 118 10.74 13.75 14.27
CA GLU A 118 9.29 13.76 14.14
C GLU A 118 8.91 14.39 12.80
N LEU A 119 8.25 13.61 11.95
CA LEU A 119 7.76 14.03 10.65
C LEU A 119 6.38 14.64 10.84
N LEU A 120 6.27 15.95 10.63
CA LEU A 120 5.07 16.75 10.90
C LEU A 120 4.26 17.03 9.64
N GLU A 121 4.90 16.97 8.48
CA GLU A 121 4.28 17.16 7.18
C GLU A 121 5.13 16.49 6.09
N LEU A 122 4.49 15.64 5.30
CA LEU A 122 5.08 14.80 4.28
C LEU A 122 4.30 14.95 2.98
N ASP A 123 5.03 15.08 1.88
CA ASP A 123 4.53 14.96 0.53
C ASP A 123 4.64 13.49 0.11
N LEU A 124 3.53 12.75 0.17
CA LEU A 124 3.45 11.32 -0.12
C LEU A 124 3.51 11.09 -1.62
N TRP A 125 4.45 10.27 -2.08
CA TRP A 125 4.65 10.00 -3.50
C TRP A 125 4.16 8.61 -3.91
N GLU A 126 4.43 7.60 -3.08
CA GLU A 126 4.09 6.21 -3.39
C GLU A 126 3.99 5.36 -2.13
N VAL A 127 3.38 4.19 -2.28
CA VAL A 127 3.43 3.12 -1.30
C VAL A 127 3.83 1.82 -2.00
N SER A 128 4.86 1.17 -1.47
CA SER A 128 5.46 -0.03 -2.03
C SER A 128 5.16 -1.26 -1.18
N ILE A 129 4.94 -2.39 -1.84
CA ILE A 129 5.09 -3.70 -1.22
C ILE A 129 6.59 -4.00 -1.09
N VAL A 130 7.03 -4.37 0.11
CA VAL A 130 8.45 -4.64 0.42
C VAL A 130 8.60 -5.86 1.33
N ALA A 131 9.77 -6.50 1.29
CA ALA A 131 10.10 -7.57 2.24
C ALA A 131 10.35 -7.01 3.65
N PHE A 132 11.11 -5.91 3.73
CA PHE A 132 11.57 -5.31 4.98
C PHE A 132 11.21 -3.82 5.03
N PRO A 133 10.06 -3.45 5.62
CA PRO A 133 9.68 -2.05 5.77
C PRO A 133 10.53 -1.37 6.86
N MET A 134 10.75 -0.07 6.71
CA MET A 134 11.39 0.74 7.76
C MET A 134 10.55 0.76 9.03
N LEU A 135 9.22 0.84 8.92
CA LEU A 135 8.32 0.64 10.05
C LEU A 135 7.92 -0.84 10.11
N ARG A 136 8.43 -1.57 11.12
CA ARG A 136 8.25 -3.04 11.21
C ARG A 136 6.79 -3.49 11.24
N ASP A 137 5.90 -2.65 11.77
CA ASP A 137 4.47 -2.93 11.90
C ASP A 137 3.65 -2.54 10.66
N ALA A 138 4.27 -1.86 9.68
CA ALA A 138 3.61 -1.53 8.42
C ALA A 138 3.48 -2.79 7.55
N ARG A 139 2.31 -3.42 7.63
CA ARG A 139 2.03 -4.73 7.02
C ARG A 139 0.73 -4.73 6.24
N ILE A 140 0.69 -5.58 5.22
CA ILE A 140 -0.55 -6.09 4.64
C ILE A 140 -1.24 -6.91 5.73
N THR A 141 -2.49 -6.55 6.03
CA THR A 141 -3.30 -7.18 7.08
C THR A 141 -4.54 -7.88 6.56
N GLN A 142 -4.98 -7.53 5.35
CA GLN A 142 -6.09 -8.21 4.67
C GLN A 142 -5.70 -8.52 3.23
N ILE A 143 -6.16 -9.67 2.77
CA ILE A 143 -6.05 -10.14 1.40
C ILE A 143 -7.45 -10.62 1.02
N ASP A 144 -8.07 -9.95 0.05
CA ASP A 144 -9.40 -10.31 -0.44
C ASP A 144 -9.26 -10.96 -1.81
N ASP A 145 -9.39 -12.29 -1.85
CA ASP A 145 -9.39 -13.10 -3.07
C ASP A 145 -10.84 -13.34 -3.58
N HIS A 146 -11.72 -12.35 -3.41
CA HIS A 146 -13.14 -12.52 -3.74
C HIS A 146 -13.35 -12.37 -5.26
N PRO A 147 -14.08 -13.29 -5.94
CA PRO A 147 -14.52 -13.07 -7.30
C PRO A 147 -15.34 -11.78 -7.39
N LEU A 148 -15.04 -10.93 -8.37
CA LEU A 148 -15.90 -9.80 -8.72
C LEU A 148 -17.29 -10.34 -9.09
N GLU A 149 -18.27 -10.18 -8.21
CA GLU A 149 -19.67 -10.30 -8.62
C GLU A 149 -20.01 -9.06 -9.45
N ILE A 150 -19.98 -9.21 -10.78
CA ILE A 150 -20.59 -8.24 -11.67
C ILE A 150 -22.09 -8.33 -11.43
N SER A 151 -22.63 -7.39 -10.65
CA SER A 151 -24.06 -7.19 -10.52
C SER A 151 -24.66 -6.96 -11.91
N ARG A 152 -25.26 -8.01 -12.48
CA ARG A 152 -26.15 -7.86 -13.62
C ARG A 152 -27.40 -7.17 -13.09
N ARG A 153 -27.50 -5.86 -13.29
CA ARG A 153 -28.80 -5.17 -13.25
C ARG A 153 -29.68 -5.84 -14.29
N SER A 154 -30.57 -6.72 -13.84
CA SER A 154 -31.70 -7.17 -14.63
C SER A 154 -32.59 -5.96 -14.89
N TYR A 155 -32.63 -5.50 -16.14
CA TYR A 155 -33.75 -4.68 -16.58
C TYR A 155 -34.95 -5.61 -16.71
N VAL A 156 -35.94 -5.40 -15.84
CA VAL A 156 -37.34 -5.77 -16.07
C VAL A 156 -38.09 -4.54 -16.52
#